data_AF-A0A1H4DC77-F1
#
_entry.id   AF-A0A1H4DC77-F1
#
_cell.length_a   1.000
_cell.length_b   1.000
_cell.length_c   1.000
_cell.angle_alpha   90.00
_cell.angle_beta   90.00
_cell.angle_gamma   90.00
#
_symmetry.space_group_name_H-M   'P 1'
#
loop_
_entity.id
_entity.type
_entity.pdbx_description
1 polymer ?
#
loop_
_entity_poly.entity_id
_entity_poly.type
_entity_poly.pdbx_seq_one_letter_code
_entity_poly.pdbx_strand_id
1 'polypeptide(L)'
;MEQIKTVQMTAEEAAQYEAFKAEQEKKAAAEKAKKDREIYSQLVDEEIEQAIPMLQELSGDIRTVKEKVIDNFRQILDMKAGVLKRVKDGQKSHTFTNSDGNKRITIGRCVVDGWRDTVEDGIAIVKDSVIGLIKDDETKALVNQIMRLIARDQAGNLKANKVLQLDKLAAELNNDRLNEGIAIIKEAHIPNFSKTYIRAEFQDENGVWRYIPLGMTEA
;
A
#
# COMPACT_ATOMS: atom_id res chain seq x y z
N MET A 1 61.21 36.46 -9.88
CA MET A 1 62.31 35.53 -10.21
C MET A 1 62.29 34.42 -9.18
N GLU A 2 61.91 33.21 -9.55
CA GLU A 2 62.05 32.05 -8.66
C GLU A 2 63.53 31.76 -8.44
N GLN A 3 63.97 31.72 -7.19
CA GLN A 3 65.33 31.34 -6.86
C GLN A 3 65.48 29.82 -7.03
N ILE A 4 66.01 29.40 -8.17
CA ILE A 4 66.36 28.00 -8.42
C ILE A 4 67.65 27.72 -7.64
N LYS A 5 67.56 26.87 -6.61
CA LYS A 5 68.69 26.37 -5.84
C LYS A 5 68.98 24.93 -6.27
N THR A 6 70.15 24.68 -6.82
CA THR A 6 70.67 23.34 -7.15
C THR A 6 71.27 22.71 -5.89
N VAL A 7 70.67 21.63 -5.39
CA VAL A 7 71.15 20.86 -4.24
C VAL A 7 71.82 19.59 -4.77
N GLN A 8 73.10 19.38 -4.43
CA GLN A 8 73.77 18.10 -4.69
C GLN A 8 73.50 17.17 -3.51
N MET A 9 72.87 16.03 -3.77
CA MET A 9 72.49 15.04 -2.75
C MET A 9 73.28 13.75 -2.98
N THR A 10 73.67 13.10 -1.89
CA THR A 10 74.20 11.73 -1.94
C THR A 10 73.07 10.74 -2.23
N ALA A 11 73.41 9.52 -2.69
CA ALA A 11 72.41 8.51 -3.07
C ALA A 11 71.46 8.14 -1.90
N GLU A 12 71.95 8.18 -0.67
CA GLU A 12 71.15 7.93 0.55
C GLU A 12 70.20 9.08 0.86
N GLU A 13 70.65 10.33 0.69
CA GLU A 13 69.80 11.52 0.88
C GLU A 13 68.72 11.61 -0.20
N ALA A 14 69.02 11.22 -1.45
CA ALA A 14 68.05 11.15 -2.54
C ALA A 14 66.93 10.13 -2.24
N ALA A 15 67.29 8.95 -1.74
CA ALA A 15 66.31 7.92 -1.35
C ALA A 15 65.42 8.36 -0.18
N GLN A 16 65.99 9.08 0.81
CA GLN A 16 65.22 9.64 1.92
C GLN A 16 64.25 10.75 1.47
N TYR A 17 64.66 11.56 0.50
CA TYR A 17 63.81 12.61 -0.08
C TYR A 17 62.65 12.03 -0.90
N GLU A 18 62.89 10.98 -1.69
CA GLU A 18 61.82 10.28 -2.41
C GLU A 18 60.83 9.61 -1.45
N ALA A 19 61.31 8.97 -0.38
CA ALA A 19 60.46 8.39 0.65
C ALA A 19 59.61 9.46 1.36
N PHE A 20 60.20 10.61 1.70
CA PHE A 20 59.49 11.74 2.29
C PHE A 20 58.43 12.33 1.34
N LYS A 21 58.76 12.44 0.05
CA LYS A 21 57.82 12.92 -0.98
C LYS A 21 56.65 11.95 -1.18
N ALA A 22 56.92 10.64 -1.22
CA ALA A 22 55.87 9.62 -1.32
C ALA A 22 54.96 9.59 -0.09
N GLU A 23 55.51 9.79 1.12
CA GLU A 23 54.71 9.89 2.34
C GLU A 23 53.85 11.17 2.38
N GLN A 24 54.38 12.30 1.91
CA GLN A 24 53.61 13.53 1.72
C GLN A 24 52.48 13.35 0.72
N GLU A 25 52.73 12.74 -0.43
CA GLU A 25 51.69 12.49 -1.45
C GLU A 25 50.60 11.57 -0.91
N LYS A 26 50.96 10.54 -0.13
CA LYS A 26 49.99 9.66 0.53
C LYS A 26 49.14 10.40 1.57
N LYS A 27 49.74 11.29 2.38
CA LYS A 27 49.01 12.13 3.34
C LYS A 27 48.10 13.13 2.62
N ALA A 28 48.59 13.79 1.57
CA ALA A 28 47.80 14.72 0.77
C ALA A 28 46.62 14.03 0.06
N ALA A 29 46.81 12.82 -0.47
CA ALA A 29 45.75 12.01 -1.06
C ALA A 29 44.71 11.59 -0.02
N ALA A 30 45.15 11.17 1.18
CA ALA A 30 44.25 10.83 2.27
C ALA A 30 43.44 12.04 2.79
N GLU A 31 44.07 13.21 2.91
CA GLU A 31 43.39 14.45 3.27
C GLU A 31 42.40 14.90 2.19
N LYS A 32 42.77 14.79 0.90
CA LYS A 32 41.85 15.09 -0.21
C LYS A 32 40.65 14.15 -0.18
N ALA A 33 40.88 12.85 -0.03
CA ALA A 33 39.79 11.87 0.08
C ALA A 33 38.89 12.12 1.29
N LYS A 34 39.45 12.59 2.42
CA LYS A 34 38.67 12.99 3.59
C LYS A 34 37.81 14.23 3.30
N LYS A 35 38.39 15.27 2.69
CA LYS A 35 37.67 16.49 2.28
C LYS A 35 36.57 16.19 1.26
N ASP A 36 36.85 15.35 0.27
CA ASP A 36 35.87 14.95 -0.74
C ASP A 36 34.66 14.23 -0.11
N ARG A 37 34.89 13.40 0.92
CA ARG A 37 33.80 12.75 1.69
C ARG A 37 33.02 13.76 2.54
N GLU A 38 33.70 14.71 3.17
CA GLU A 38 33.05 15.77 3.96
C GLU A 38 32.17 16.65 3.06
N ILE A 39 32.67 17.06 1.89
CA ILE A 39 31.92 17.82 0.89
C ILE A 39 30.71 17.02 0.40
N TYR A 40 30.89 15.75 0.06
CA TYR A 40 29.77 14.89 -0.35
C TYR A 40 28.70 14.77 0.74
N SER A 41 29.10 14.59 2.00
CA SER A 41 28.17 14.54 3.13
C SER A 41 27.39 15.85 3.25
N GLN A 42 28.08 16.99 3.17
CA GLN A 42 27.43 18.31 3.22
C GLN A 42 26.45 18.52 2.07
N LEU A 43 26.81 18.11 0.84
CA LEU A 43 25.91 18.20 -0.31
C LEU A 43 24.67 17.32 -0.13
N VAL A 44 24.82 16.12 0.42
CA VAL A 44 23.68 15.24 0.73
C VAL A 44 22.80 15.85 1.81
N ASP A 45 23.40 16.39 2.87
CA ASP A 45 22.66 17.04 3.95
C ASP A 45 21.89 18.27 3.43
N GLU A 46 22.53 19.11 2.62
CA GLU A 46 21.89 20.27 1.98
C GLU A 46 20.74 19.88 1.06
N GLU A 47 20.91 18.83 0.24
CA GLU A 47 19.85 18.34 -0.64
C GLU A 47 18.67 17.77 0.17
N ILE A 48 18.94 17.06 1.28
CA ILE A 48 17.89 16.56 2.17
C ILE A 48 17.12 17.72 2.83
N GLU A 49 17.83 18.74 3.34
CA GLU A 49 17.22 19.91 3.96
C GLU A 49 16.37 20.72 2.97
N GLN A 50 16.66 20.65 1.67
CA GLN A 50 15.83 21.28 0.62
C GLN A 50 14.68 20.38 0.15
N ALA A 51 14.95 19.09 -0.08
CA ALA A 51 13.98 18.15 -0.64
C ALA A 51 12.86 17.82 0.35
N ILE A 52 13.15 17.70 1.66
CA ILE A 52 12.14 17.32 2.65
C ILE A 52 11.01 18.37 2.76
N PRO A 53 11.29 19.68 2.93
CA PRO A 53 10.24 20.69 2.93
C PRO A 53 9.41 20.71 1.65
N MET A 54 10.05 20.59 0.48
CA MET A 54 9.36 20.56 -0.81
C MET A 54 8.38 19.38 -0.92
N LEU A 55 8.79 18.18 -0.48
CA LEU A 55 7.92 17.01 -0.45
C LEU A 55 6.80 17.13 0.58
N GLN A 56 7.07 17.76 1.73
CA GLN A 56 6.06 18.02 2.75
C GLN A 56 5.00 19.00 2.27
N GLU A 57 5.38 20.07 1.56
CA GLU A 57 4.46 21.04 0.97
C GLU A 57 3.53 20.37 -0.05
N LEU A 58 4.10 19.65 -1.03
CA LEU A 58 3.31 18.92 -2.04
C LEU A 58 2.36 17.91 -1.39
N SER A 59 2.82 17.16 -0.39
CA SER A 59 1.98 16.22 0.36
C SER A 59 0.86 16.92 1.13
N GLY A 60 1.16 18.08 1.73
CA GLY A 60 0.20 18.94 2.41
C GLY A 60 -0.88 19.47 1.48
N ASP A 61 -0.51 19.92 0.29
CA ASP A 61 -1.44 20.41 -0.73
C ASP A 61 -2.36 19.29 -1.23
N ILE A 62 -1.79 18.13 -1.56
CA ILE A 62 -2.56 16.95 -1.98
C ILE A 62 -3.56 16.56 -0.90
N ARG A 63 -3.14 16.53 0.38
CA ARG A 63 -4.03 16.23 1.51
C ARG A 63 -5.17 17.24 1.60
N THR A 64 -4.84 18.53 1.59
CA THR A 64 -5.81 19.62 1.73
C THR A 64 -6.86 19.60 0.62
N VAL A 65 -6.42 19.39 -0.63
CA VAL A 65 -7.34 19.26 -1.78
C VAL A 65 -8.23 18.04 -1.65
N LYS A 66 -7.68 16.87 -1.27
CA LYS A 66 -8.47 15.64 -1.07
C LYS A 66 -9.50 15.80 0.04
N GLU A 67 -9.15 16.39 1.17
CA GLU A 67 -10.07 16.66 2.29
C GLU A 67 -11.21 17.57 1.85
N LYS A 68 -10.90 18.69 1.18
CA LYS A 68 -11.91 19.62 0.68
C LYS A 68 -12.87 18.96 -0.30
N VAL A 69 -12.38 18.11 -1.22
CA VAL A 69 -13.23 17.36 -2.15
C VAL A 69 -14.12 16.39 -1.37
N ILE A 70 -13.58 15.64 -0.41
CA ILE A 70 -14.37 14.72 0.41
C ILE A 70 -15.48 15.46 1.16
N ASP A 71 -15.19 16.60 1.77
CA ASP A 71 -16.17 17.38 2.54
C ASP A 71 -17.28 17.95 1.65
N ASN A 72 -16.94 18.46 0.46
CA ASN A 72 -17.93 18.89 -0.52
C ASN A 72 -18.90 17.76 -0.90
N PHE A 73 -18.37 16.55 -1.13
CA PHE A 73 -19.20 15.40 -1.47
C PHE A 73 -19.93 14.78 -0.28
N ARG A 74 -19.44 14.94 0.97
CA ARG A 74 -20.20 14.56 2.17
C ARG A 74 -21.51 15.34 2.24
N GLN A 75 -21.48 16.65 2.02
CA GLN A 75 -22.71 17.46 1.97
C GLN A 75 -23.67 16.97 0.87
N ILE A 76 -23.16 16.61 -0.30
CA ILE A 76 -23.95 16.03 -1.39
C ILE A 76 -24.56 14.68 -0.99
N LEU A 77 -23.81 13.84 -0.27
CA LEU A 77 -24.30 12.55 0.25
C LEU A 77 -25.40 12.72 1.29
N ASP A 78 -25.23 13.65 2.22
CA ASP A 78 -26.24 13.95 3.24
C ASP A 78 -27.54 14.45 2.60
N MET A 79 -27.41 15.35 1.61
CA MET A 79 -28.56 15.84 0.84
C MET A 79 -29.23 14.70 0.03
N LYS A 80 -28.44 13.82 -0.59
CA LYS A 80 -28.95 12.64 -1.30
C LYS A 80 -29.72 11.70 -0.37
N ALA A 81 -29.25 11.46 0.85
CA ALA A 81 -29.95 10.64 1.84
C ALA A 81 -31.31 11.27 2.21
N GLY A 82 -31.35 12.60 2.38
CA GLY A 82 -32.60 13.34 2.63
C GLY A 82 -33.59 13.30 1.47
N VAL A 83 -33.11 13.46 0.23
CA VAL A 83 -33.96 13.48 -0.98
C VAL A 83 -34.45 12.08 -1.36
N LEU A 84 -33.57 11.07 -1.35
CA LEU A 84 -33.89 9.73 -1.83
C LEU A 84 -34.49 8.81 -0.75
N LYS A 85 -34.55 9.26 0.51
CA LYS A 85 -35.04 8.49 1.69
C LYS A 85 -34.52 7.04 1.73
N ARG A 86 -33.32 6.81 1.19
CA ARG A 86 -32.65 5.52 1.15
C ARG A 86 -31.26 5.72 1.69
N VAL A 87 -31.07 5.33 2.95
CA VAL A 87 -29.75 4.98 3.44
C VAL A 87 -29.54 3.54 3.01
N LYS A 88 -28.79 3.31 1.91
CA LYS A 88 -28.32 1.96 1.60
C LYS A 88 -27.22 1.64 2.61
N ASP A 89 -27.63 1.05 3.71
CA ASP A 89 -26.75 0.56 4.75
C ASP A 89 -25.71 -0.40 4.12
N GLY A 90 -24.43 -0.15 4.36
CA GLY A 90 -23.33 -0.94 3.79
C GLY A 90 -22.74 -0.47 2.44
N GLN A 91 -23.15 0.67 1.88
CA GLN A 91 -22.50 1.22 0.67
C GLN A 91 -21.06 1.69 0.97
N LYS A 92 -20.06 0.98 0.43
CA LYS A 92 -18.62 1.21 0.68
C LYS A 92 -18.00 2.33 -0.19
N SER A 93 -18.61 2.64 -1.33
CA SER A 93 -18.16 3.68 -2.25
C SER A 93 -19.34 4.34 -2.98
N HIS A 94 -19.14 5.60 -3.34
CA HIS A 94 -20.09 6.43 -4.07
C HIS A 94 -19.42 6.95 -5.33
N THR A 95 -19.99 6.60 -6.47
CA THR A 95 -19.57 7.10 -7.78
C THR A 95 -20.57 8.15 -8.25
N PHE A 96 -20.05 9.32 -8.61
CA PHE A 96 -20.80 10.45 -9.14
C PHE A 96 -20.32 10.71 -10.56
N THR A 97 -21.26 10.72 -11.51
CA THR A 97 -21.01 11.10 -12.90
C THR A 97 -21.73 12.41 -13.17
N ASN A 98 -21.10 13.33 -13.91
CA ASN A 98 -21.76 14.57 -14.32
C ASN A 98 -22.85 14.31 -15.37
N SER A 99 -23.73 15.29 -15.59
CA SER A 99 -24.84 15.20 -16.55
C SER A 99 -24.38 14.95 -17.99
N ASP A 100 -23.21 15.48 -18.37
CA ASP A 100 -22.64 15.27 -19.72
C ASP A 100 -21.99 13.89 -19.88
N GLY A 101 -21.88 13.10 -18.80
CA GLY A 101 -21.34 11.75 -18.85
C GLY A 101 -19.83 11.62 -19.05
N ASN A 102 -19.08 12.74 -19.10
CA ASN A 102 -17.65 12.77 -19.43
C ASN A 102 -16.70 12.91 -18.23
N LYS A 103 -17.23 13.07 -17.01
CA LYS A 103 -16.44 13.20 -15.78
C LYS A 103 -17.04 12.36 -14.67
N ARG A 104 -16.17 11.69 -13.92
CA ARG A 104 -16.56 10.79 -12.84
C ARG A 104 -15.65 10.92 -11.63
N ILE A 105 -16.26 10.98 -10.45
CA ILE A 105 -15.56 10.97 -9.17
C ILE A 105 -16.11 9.82 -8.34
N THR A 106 -15.23 8.96 -7.86
CA THR A 106 -15.55 7.88 -6.93
C THR A 106 -14.90 8.15 -5.58
N ILE A 107 -15.71 8.23 -4.53
CA ILE A 107 -15.26 8.37 -3.15
C ILE A 107 -15.64 7.10 -2.41
N GLY A 108 -14.65 6.40 -1.85
CA GLY A 108 -14.88 5.15 -1.14
C GLY A 108 -14.00 5.01 0.10
N ARG A 109 -14.34 4.03 0.93
CA ARG A 109 -13.51 3.61 2.05
C ARG A 109 -12.96 2.21 1.78
N CYS A 110 -11.65 2.05 1.95
CA CYS A 110 -11.03 0.74 2.03
C CYS A 110 -11.58 0.02 3.25
N VAL A 111 -11.99 -1.23 3.04
CA VAL A 111 -12.48 -2.11 4.10
C VAL A 111 -11.43 -3.17 4.35
N VAL A 112 -11.02 -3.28 5.60
CA VAL A 112 -10.23 -4.38 6.12
C VAL A 112 -11.20 -5.31 6.84
N ASP A 113 -11.15 -6.59 6.48
CA ASP A 113 -11.99 -7.60 7.11
C ASP A 113 -11.45 -7.90 8.51
N GLY A 114 -12.18 -7.44 9.54
CA GLY A 114 -11.98 -7.84 10.93
C GLY A 114 -12.88 -9.01 11.30
N TRP A 115 -12.48 -9.76 12.32
CA TRP A 115 -13.21 -10.93 12.79
C TRP A 115 -13.26 -10.94 14.32
N ARG A 116 -14.39 -11.36 14.89
CA ARG A 116 -14.50 -11.71 16.32
C ARG A 116 -13.76 -13.00 16.62
N ASP A 117 -13.47 -13.23 17.89
CA ASP A 117 -12.91 -14.47 18.42
C ASP A 117 -13.71 -15.71 18.04
N THR A 118 -15.03 -15.59 17.93
CA THR A 118 -15.95 -16.67 17.51
C THR A 118 -15.75 -17.16 16.07
N VAL A 119 -14.94 -16.46 15.25
CA VAL A 119 -14.66 -16.90 13.87
C VAL A 119 -13.95 -18.25 13.84
N GLU A 120 -13.08 -18.51 14.82
CA GLU A 120 -12.33 -19.77 14.88
C GLU A 120 -13.23 -20.95 15.21
N ASP A 121 -14.21 -20.74 16.10
CA ASP A 121 -15.22 -21.73 16.44
C ASP A 121 -16.06 -22.07 15.20
N GLY A 122 -16.48 -21.06 14.44
CA GLY A 122 -17.18 -21.24 13.17
C GLY A 122 -16.32 -22.01 12.13
N ILE A 123 -15.04 -21.68 12.00
CA ILE A 123 -14.11 -22.39 11.10
C ILE A 123 -13.94 -23.85 11.53
N ALA A 124 -13.84 -24.14 12.83
CA ALA A 124 -13.73 -25.50 13.36
C ALA A 124 -14.98 -26.32 13.03
N ILE A 125 -16.18 -25.76 13.28
CA ILE A 125 -17.46 -26.40 12.95
C ILE A 125 -17.55 -26.70 11.45
N VAL A 126 -17.16 -25.75 10.60
CA VAL A 126 -17.09 -25.96 9.14
C VAL A 126 -16.17 -27.14 8.85
N LYS A 127 -14.91 -27.14 9.33
CA LYS A 127 -13.96 -28.22 9.07
C LYS A 127 -14.49 -29.60 9.48
N ASP A 128 -15.03 -29.71 10.69
CA ASP A 128 -15.58 -30.95 11.20
C ASP A 128 -16.74 -31.46 10.35
N SER A 129 -17.60 -30.54 9.88
CA SER A 129 -18.77 -30.90 9.06
C SER A 129 -18.39 -31.44 7.68
N VAL A 130 -17.32 -30.92 7.05
CA VAL A 130 -16.92 -31.35 5.70
C VAL A 130 -16.05 -32.60 5.70
N ILE A 131 -15.26 -32.86 6.75
CA ILE A 131 -14.45 -34.08 6.83
C ILE A 131 -15.34 -35.34 6.82
N GLY A 132 -16.49 -35.29 7.49
CA GLY A 132 -17.46 -36.40 7.50
C GLY A 132 -18.21 -36.64 6.18
N LEU A 133 -18.07 -35.74 5.20
CA LEU A 133 -18.75 -35.84 3.90
C LEU A 133 -17.92 -36.58 2.85
N ILE A 134 -16.62 -36.80 3.06
CA ILE A 134 -15.74 -37.46 2.07
C ILE A 134 -16.18 -38.92 1.87
N LYS A 135 -16.76 -39.23 0.71
CA LYS A 135 -17.14 -40.61 0.33
C LYS A 135 -16.45 -41.10 -0.94
N ASP A 136 -16.06 -40.17 -1.80
CA ASP A 136 -15.54 -40.40 -3.14
C ASP A 136 -14.65 -39.21 -3.59
N ASP A 137 -13.99 -39.34 -4.73
CA ASP A 137 -13.04 -38.34 -5.22
C ASP A 137 -13.69 -37.00 -5.59
N GLU A 138 -14.97 -36.97 -5.98
CA GLU A 138 -15.68 -35.71 -6.25
C GLU A 138 -15.95 -34.96 -4.94
N THR A 139 -16.44 -35.66 -3.92
CA THR A 139 -16.67 -35.04 -2.61
C THR A 139 -15.35 -34.59 -1.96
N LYS A 140 -14.24 -35.31 -2.20
CA LYS A 140 -12.90 -34.89 -1.77
C LYS A 140 -12.46 -33.59 -2.45
N ALA A 141 -12.74 -33.41 -3.74
CA ALA A 141 -12.44 -32.16 -4.45
C ALA A 141 -13.24 -30.97 -3.88
N LEU A 142 -14.52 -31.19 -3.60
CA LEU A 142 -15.41 -30.18 -3.00
C LEU A 142 -14.97 -29.79 -1.58
N VAL A 143 -14.61 -30.77 -0.74
CA VAL A 143 -14.07 -30.53 0.61
C VAL A 143 -12.78 -29.71 0.55
N ASN A 144 -11.87 -30.03 -0.37
CA ASN A 144 -10.65 -29.25 -0.58
C ASN A 144 -10.94 -27.82 -1.04
N GLN A 145 -11.99 -27.60 -1.85
CA GLN A 145 -12.42 -26.26 -2.25
C GLN A 145 -12.94 -25.47 -1.05
N ILE A 146 -13.78 -26.06 -0.21
CA ILE A 146 -14.26 -25.45 1.04
C ILE A 146 -13.10 -25.09 1.98
N MET A 147 -12.14 -26.00 2.15
CA MET A 147 -10.92 -25.76 2.93
C MET A 147 -10.11 -24.56 2.41
N ARG A 148 -10.04 -24.36 1.08
CA ARG A 148 -9.37 -23.19 0.47
C ARG A 148 -10.14 -21.88 0.71
N LEU A 149 -11.45 -21.94 0.84
CA LEU A 149 -12.30 -20.78 1.11
C LEU A 149 -12.17 -20.30 2.55
N ILE A 150 -12.04 -21.21 3.51
CA ILE A 150 -11.74 -20.87 4.91
C ILE A 150 -10.25 -20.65 5.18
N ALA A 151 -9.38 -20.87 4.18
CA ALA A 151 -7.94 -20.64 4.33
C ALA A 151 -7.62 -19.15 4.49
N ARG A 152 -6.80 -18.87 5.51
CA ARG A 152 -6.26 -17.55 5.84
C ARG A 152 -5.36 -17.02 4.73
N ASP A 153 -5.25 -15.71 4.65
CA ASP A 153 -4.23 -15.05 3.84
C ASP A 153 -2.87 -14.99 4.56
N GLN A 154 -1.87 -14.39 3.90
CA GLN A 154 -0.52 -14.24 4.46
C GLN A 154 -0.49 -13.41 5.75
N ALA A 155 -1.50 -12.57 5.99
CA ALA A 155 -1.63 -11.77 7.21
C ALA A 155 -2.42 -12.52 8.31
N GLY A 156 -2.83 -13.77 8.08
CA GLY A 156 -3.55 -14.59 9.05
C GLY A 156 -5.06 -14.32 9.09
N ASN A 157 -5.60 -13.52 8.17
CA ASN A 157 -7.01 -13.11 8.16
C ASN A 157 -7.84 -13.93 7.16
N LEU A 158 -9.11 -14.15 7.48
CA LEU A 158 -10.09 -14.70 6.55
C LEU A 158 -10.61 -13.58 5.62
N LYS A 159 -10.80 -13.89 4.33
CA LYS A 159 -11.32 -12.91 3.36
C LYS A 159 -12.85 -13.01 3.29
N ALA A 160 -13.56 -11.90 3.47
CA ALA A 160 -15.02 -11.88 3.44
C ALA A 160 -15.59 -12.37 2.10
N ASN A 161 -14.91 -12.06 0.98
CA ASN A 161 -15.29 -12.55 -0.33
C ASN A 161 -15.29 -14.09 -0.43
N LYS A 162 -14.38 -14.76 0.28
CA LYS A 162 -14.35 -16.23 0.31
C LYS A 162 -15.50 -16.80 1.14
N VAL A 163 -15.90 -16.11 2.22
CA VAL A 163 -17.07 -16.50 3.03
C VAL A 163 -18.36 -16.39 2.23
N LEU A 164 -18.50 -15.37 1.37
CA LEU A 164 -19.64 -15.26 0.45
C LEU A 164 -19.67 -16.40 -0.58
N GLN A 165 -18.51 -16.88 -1.03
CA GLN A 165 -18.44 -18.05 -1.93
C GLN A 165 -18.77 -19.34 -1.18
N LEU A 166 -18.28 -19.47 0.05
CA LEU A 166 -18.54 -20.61 0.93
C LEU A 166 -20.04 -20.78 1.21
N ASP A 167 -20.72 -19.66 1.47
CA ASP A 167 -22.17 -19.64 1.71
C ASP A 167 -22.98 -20.19 0.52
N LYS A 168 -22.61 -19.81 -0.70
CA LYS A 168 -23.27 -20.31 -1.91
C LYS A 168 -23.08 -21.81 -2.07
N LEU A 169 -21.86 -22.30 -1.85
CA LEU A 169 -21.55 -23.73 -1.92
C LEU A 169 -22.28 -24.52 -0.83
N ALA A 170 -22.38 -23.98 0.38
CA ALA A 170 -23.06 -24.65 1.50
C ALA A 170 -24.58 -24.73 1.31
N ALA A 171 -25.18 -23.71 0.70
CA ALA A 171 -26.58 -23.73 0.31
C ALA A 171 -26.89 -24.85 -0.69
N GLU A 172 -25.94 -25.22 -1.55
CA GLU A 172 -26.08 -26.35 -2.49
C GLU A 172 -25.96 -27.72 -1.79
N LEU A 173 -25.22 -27.79 -0.69
CA LEU A 173 -24.95 -29.03 0.05
C LEU A 173 -26.03 -29.39 1.10
N ASN A 174 -26.92 -28.45 1.45
CA ASN A 174 -28.00 -28.61 2.43
C ASN A 174 -27.54 -29.31 3.74
N ASN A 175 -26.37 -28.94 4.26
CA ASN A 175 -25.85 -29.46 5.51
C ASN A 175 -26.02 -28.44 6.64
N ASP A 176 -26.90 -28.75 7.60
CA ASP A 176 -27.26 -27.83 8.69
C ASP A 176 -26.06 -27.42 9.54
N ARG A 177 -25.15 -28.36 9.83
CA ARG A 177 -23.95 -28.09 10.63
C ARG A 177 -22.93 -27.23 9.89
N LEU A 178 -22.82 -27.41 8.57
CA LEU A 178 -21.99 -26.56 7.72
C LEU A 178 -22.57 -25.13 7.66
N ASN A 179 -23.90 -25.01 7.49
CA ASN A 179 -24.60 -23.74 7.46
C ASN A 179 -24.50 -22.97 8.79
N GLU A 180 -24.59 -23.68 9.92
CA GLU A 180 -24.37 -23.11 11.25
C GLU A 180 -22.96 -22.53 11.40
N GLY A 181 -21.93 -23.30 11.03
CA GLY A 181 -20.54 -22.82 11.07
C GLY A 181 -20.32 -21.58 10.19
N ILE A 182 -20.96 -21.51 9.02
CA ILE A 182 -20.89 -20.35 8.12
C ILE A 182 -21.65 -19.16 8.68
N ALA A 183 -22.80 -19.37 9.32
CA ALA A 183 -23.56 -18.32 9.97
C ALA A 183 -22.72 -17.67 11.09
N ILE A 184 -22.07 -18.47 11.94
CA ILE A 184 -21.17 -17.99 12.99
C ILE A 184 -20.02 -17.17 12.39
N ILE A 185 -19.39 -17.66 11.31
CA ILE A 185 -18.34 -16.91 10.61
C ILE A 185 -18.90 -15.56 10.12
N LYS A 186 -20.06 -15.53 9.46
CA LYS A 186 -20.67 -14.28 8.97
C LYS A 186 -20.97 -13.31 10.11
N GLU A 187 -21.52 -13.79 11.21
CA GLU A 187 -21.82 -12.97 12.39
C GLU A 187 -20.56 -12.44 13.08
N ALA A 188 -19.44 -13.17 12.96
CA ALA A 188 -18.14 -12.74 13.45
C ALA A 188 -17.49 -11.65 12.57
N HIS A 189 -18.00 -11.37 11.37
CA HIS A 189 -17.40 -10.39 10.47
C HIS A 189 -17.62 -8.95 10.96
N ILE A 190 -16.51 -8.25 11.19
CA ILE A 190 -16.49 -6.83 11.55
C ILE A 190 -15.77 -6.06 10.44
N PRO A 191 -16.48 -5.39 9.53
CA PRO A 191 -15.84 -4.57 8.51
C PRO A 191 -15.20 -3.33 9.16
N ASN A 192 -13.88 -3.24 9.12
CA ASN A 192 -13.14 -2.07 9.61
C ASN A 192 -12.80 -1.14 8.44
N PHE A 193 -13.25 0.11 8.51
CA PHE A 193 -12.91 1.11 7.50
C PHE A 193 -11.52 1.70 7.79
N SER A 194 -10.56 1.52 6.89
CA SER A 194 -9.16 1.90 7.14
C SER A 194 -8.80 3.26 6.55
N LYS A 195 -9.02 3.46 5.25
CA LYS A 195 -8.60 4.67 4.50
C LYS A 195 -9.69 5.11 3.56
N THR A 196 -9.93 6.42 3.46
CA THR A 196 -10.80 6.97 2.41
C THR A 196 -9.96 7.23 1.17
N TYR A 197 -10.46 6.86 -0.01
CA TYR A 197 -9.81 7.11 -1.28
C TYR A 197 -10.73 7.93 -2.19
N ILE A 198 -10.09 8.68 -3.09
CA ILE A 198 -10.75 9.42 -4.18
C ILE A 198 -10.15 8.90 -5.47
N ARG A 199 -11.01 8.54 -6.41
CA ARG A 199 -10.64 8.22 -7.78
C ARG A 199 -11.35 9.19 -8.70
N ALA A 200 -10.59 9.92 -9.51
CA ALA A 200 -11.11 10.89 -10.46
C ALA A 200 -10.78 10.45 -11.88
N GLU A 201 -11.79 10.52 -12.75
CA GLU A 201 -11.70 10.07 -14.13
C GLU A 201 -12.38 11.09 -15.06
N PHE A 202 -11.80 11.28 -16.24
CA PHE A 202 -12.37 12.11 -17.29
C PHE A 202 -12.25 11.43 -18.65
N GLN A 203 -13.16 11.76 -19.54
CA GLN A 203 -13.11 11.31 -20.92
C GLN A 203 -12.28 12.30 -21.74
N ASP A 204 -11.26 11.81 -22.44
CA ASP A 204 -10.47 12.62 -23.36
C ASP A 204 -11.22 12.90 -24.68
N GLU A 205 -10.64 13.73 -25.55
CA GLU A 205 -11.23 14.14 -26.83
C GLU A 205 -11.54 12.95 -27.77
N ASN A 206 -10.87 11.81 -27.55
CA ASN A 206 -11.07 10.59 -28.33
C ASN A 206 -12.11 9.65 -27.70
N GLY A 207 -12.77 10.07 -26.61
CA GLY A 207 -13.76 9.26 -25.91
C GLY A 207 -13.16 8.24 -24.94
N VAL A 208 -11.85 8.28 -24.66
CA VAL A 208 -11.18 7.32 -23.78
C VAL A 208 -11.19 7.83 -22.33
N TRP A 209 -11.56 6.95 -21.39
CA TRP A 209 -11.50 7.27 -19.97
C TRP A 209 -10.05 7.29 -19.47
N ARG A 210 -9.64 8.42 -18.88
CA ARG A 210 -8.34 8.65 -18.27
C ARG A 210 -8.50 8.86 -16.77
N TYR A 211 -7.59 8.26 -16.01
CA TYR A 211 -7.49 8.47 -14.57
C TYR A 211 -6.64 9.71 -14.29
N ILE A 212 -7.02 10.48 -13.28
CA ILE A 212 -6.16 11.51 -12.70
C ILE A 212 -5.34 10.82 -11.59
N PRO A 213 -4.02 10.61 -11.77
CA PRO A 213 -3.20 9.96 -10.77
C PRO A 213 -3.07 10.87 -9.55
N LEU A 214 -3.51 10.41 -8.39
CA LEU A 214 -3.40 11.14 -7.12
C LEU A 214 -2.38 10.49 -6.18
N GLY A 215 -1.59 9.56 -6.72
CA GLY A 215 -0.45 8.90 -6.11
C GLY A 215 0.46 8.29 -7.20
N MET A 216 1.72 8.05 -6.86
CA MET A 216 2.74 7.56 -7.79
C MET A 216 2.44 6.17 -8.38
N THR A 217 1.64 5.35 -7.69
CA THR A 217 1.26 4.00 -8.14
C THR A 217 0.04 3.96 -9.06
N GLU A 218 -0.56 5.12 -9.35
CA GLU A 218 -1.80 5.22 -10.14
C GLU A 218 -1.55 5.80 -11.56
N ALA A 219 -0.29 6.13 -11.89
CA ALA A 219 0.14 6.70 -13.17
C ALA A 219 0.33 5.65 -14.27
#